data_AF-A0A830HRX2-F1
#
_entry.id   AF-A0A830HRX2-F1
#
_cell.length_a   1.000
_cell.length_b   1.000
_cell.length_c   1.000
_cell.angle_alpha   90.00
_cell.angle_beta   90.00
_cell.angle_gamma   90.00
#
_symmetry.space_group_name_H-M   'P 1'
#
loop_
_entity.id
_entity.type
_entity.pdbx_description
1 polymer ?
#
loop_
_entity_poly.entity_id
_entity_poly.type
_entity_poly.pdbx_seq_one_letter_code
_entity_poly.pdbx_strand_id
1 'polypeptide(L)'
;MKQMFRWAVQEYESAAGRENYGLPMEVKAEESEEGEVTAIVVDVKGVTTLRAQMDDEEVQVFDTVSKDKEGNAIPAHSMGKTVYEQGRYFVISRIDTPIEADRKPTVRAMLENFGGAVNAYYAFGSPFSTDET
;
A
#
# COMPACT_ATOMS: atom_id res chain seq x y z
N MET A 1 -4.34 -0.40 5.15
CA MET A 1 -3.17 0.50 5.26
C MET A 1 -2.44 0.47 6.60
N LYS A 2 -3.11 0.58 7.76
CA LYS A 2 -2.46 0.59 9.09
C LYS A 2 -1.46 -0.55 9.35
N GLN A 3 -1.75 -1.77 8.89
CA GLN A 3 -0.82 -2.91 9.03
C GLN A 3 0.41 -2.78 8.12
N MET A 4 0.24 -2.26 6.91
CA MET A 4 1.38 -1.96 6.03
C MET A 4 2.26 -0.85 6.60
N PHE A 5 1.68 0.15 7.27
CA PHE A 5 2.45 1.17 7.97
C PHE A 5 3.32 0.54 9.08
N ARG A 6 2.75 -0.34 9.90
CA ARG A 6 3.50 -1.09 10.92
C ARG A 6 4.63 -1.92 10.32
N TRP A 7 4.36 -2.62 9.23
CA TRP A 7 5.38 -3.35 8.49
C TRP A 7 6.50 -2.43 8.01
N ALA A 8 6.17 -1.28 7.42
CA ALA A 8 7.16 -0.32 6.93
C ALA A 8 8.04 0.23 8.06
N VAL A 9 7.47 0.55 9.23
CA VAL A 9 8.23 0.95 10.43
C VAL A 9 9.20 -0.16 10.85
N GLN A 10 8.73 -1.41 10.91
CA GLN A 10 9.56 -2.55 11.29
C GLN A 10 10.67 -2.84 10.27
N GLU A 11 10.38 -2.72 8.98
CA GLU A 11 11.33 -3.05 7.92
C GLU A 11 12.37 -1.94 7.70
N TYR A 12 11.95 -0.68 7.72
CA TYR A 12 12.81 0.44 7.31
C TYR A 12 13.35 1.28 8.47
N GLU A 13 12.55 1.56 9.51
CA GLU A 13 12.98 2.42 10.61
C GLU A 13 13.74 1.64 11.71
N SER A 14 13.58 0.32 11.76
CA SER A 14 14.25 -0.52 12.75
C SER A 14 15.76 -0.69 12.47
N ALA A 15 16.46 -1.30 13.43
CA ALA A 15 17.86 -1.70 13.24
C ALA A 15 18.08 -2.59 11.99
N ALA A 16 17.09 -3.40 11.63
CA ALA A 16 17.14 -4.25 10.44
C ALA A 16 17.15 -3.41 9.15
N GLY A 17 16.39 -2.31 9.09
CA GLY A 17 16.39 -1.42 7.92
C GLY A 17 17.77 -0.79 7.67
N ARG A 18 18.45 -0.38 8.75
CA ARG A 18 19.81 0.15 8.64
C ARG A 18 20.83 -0.92 8.22
N GLU A 19 20.66 -2.15 8.66
CA GLU A 19 21.51 -3.29 8.26
C GLU A 19 21.28 -3.66 6.79
N ASN A 20 20.02 -3.75 6.36
CA ASN A 20 19.63 -4.19 5.02
C ASN A 20 19.93 -3.14 3.94
N TYR A 21 19.81 -1.85 4.26
CA TYR A 21 19.87 -0.77 3.27
C TYR A 21 21.01 0.23 3.51
N GLY A 22 21.69 0.17 4.66
CA GLY A 22 22.86 0.99 4.97
C GLY A 22 22.57 2.48 5.15
N LEU A 23 21.30 2.88 5.19
CA LEU A 23 20.85 4.28 5.25
C LEU A 23 19.89 4.48 6.43
N PRO A 24 19.98 5.61 7.15
CA PRO A 24 18.97 5.95 8.14
C PRO A 24 17.66 6.35 7.44
N MET A 25 16.55 5.86 7.98
CA MET A 25 15.21 6.07 7.41
C MET A 25 14.23 6.45 8.52
N GLU A 26 13.20 7.20 8.17
CA GLU A 26 12.08 7.57 9.05
C GLU A 26 10.77 7.28 8.32
N VAL A 27 9.83 6.62 9.01
CA VAL A 27 8.54 6.23 8.42
C VAL A 27 7.41 6.99 9.11
N LYS A 28 6.57 7.65 8.32
CA LYS A 28 5.41 8.43 8.79
C LYS A 28 4.12 7.93 8.14
N ALA A 29 3.04 8.03 8.90
CA ALA A 29 1.70 7.90 8.36
C ALA A 29 1.15 9.29 8.03
N GLU A 30 0.53 9.43 6.87
CA GLU A 30 -0.47 10.48 6.66
C GLU A 30 -1.83 9.88 7.04
N GLU A 31 -2.64 10.68 7.73
CA GLU A 31 -3.94 10.24 8.24
C GLU A 31 -5.05 11.13 7.67
N SER A 32 -6.22 10.55 7.43
CA SER A 32 -7.45 11.30 7.13
C SER A 32 -7.91 12.10 8.35
N GLU A 33 -8.89 12.99 8.18
CA GLU A 33 -9.51 13.70 9.30
C GLU A 33 -10.15 12.75 10.34
N GLU A 34 -10.47 11.52 9.92
CA GLU A 34 -11.04 10.46 10.76
C GLU A 34 -9.97 9.59 11.45
N GLY A 35 -8.67 9.88 11.22
CA GLY A 35 -7.55 9.15 11.81
C GLY A 35 -7.19 7.84 11.08
N GLU A 36 -7.68 7.66 9.85
CA GLU A 36 -7.31 6.50 9.04
C GLU A 36 -6.02 6.73 8.27
N VAL A 37 -5.10 5.76 8.25
CA VAL A 37 -3.85 5.87 7.49
C VAL A 37 -4.14 5.87 5.99
N THR A 38 -3.91 7.01 5.34
CA THR A 38 -4.14 7.23 3.90
C THR A 38 -2.86 7.06 3.07
N ALA A 39 -1.70 7.40 3.64
CA ALA A 39 -0.41 7.18 2.99
C ALA A 39 0.68 6.77 3.99
N ILE A 40 1.68 6.07 3.47
CA ILE A 40 2.94 5.76 4.16
C ILE A 40 4.04 6.57 3.48
N VAL A 41 4.76 7.37 4.25
CA VAL A 41 5.87 8.19 3.78
C VAL A 41 7.17 7.66 4.37
N VAL A 42 8.11 7.29 3.52
CA VAL A 42 9.45 6.81 3.93
C VAL A 42 10.49 7.84 3.51
N ASP A 43 11.04 8.56 4.47
CA ASP A 43 12.16 9.47 4.25
C ASP A 43 13.47 8.69 4.37
N VAL A 44 14.14 8.49 3.22
CA VAL A 44 15.48 7.94 3.16
C VAL A 44 16.46 9.10 3.29
N LYS A 45 16.98 9.30 4.50
CA LYS A 45 17.70 10.51 4.89
C LYS A 45 18.84 10.81 3.92
N GLY A 46 18.75 11.98 3.28
CA GLY A 46 19.75 12.47 2.33
C GLY A 46 19.72 11.80 0.95
N VAL A 47 18.69 11.02 0.62
CA VAL A 47 18.56 10.34 -0.67
C VAL A 47 17.25 10.68 -1.39
N THR A 48 16.09 10.32 -0.81
CA THR A 48 14.78 10.52 -1.44
C THR A 48 13.67 10.25 -0.43
N THR A 49 12.47 10.75 -0.70
CA THR A 49 11.26 10.42 0.02
C THR A 49 10.33 9.59 -0.87
N LEU A 50 9.92 8.43 -0.37
CA LEU A 50 8.92 7.58 -1.00
C LEU A 50 7.55 7.82 -0.38
N ARG A 51 6.50 7.87 -1.20
CA ARG A 51 5.10 7.94 -0.76
C ARG A 51 4.33 6.77 -1.33
N ALA A 52 3.69 6.03 -0.45
CA ALA A 52 2.92 4.83 -0.77
C ALA A 52 1.46 5.07 -0.35
N GLN A 53 0.53 5.07 -1.31
CA GLN A 53 -0.90 5.33 -1.07
C GLN A 53 -1.77 4.60 -2.09
N MET A 54 -3.08 4.53 -1.80
CA MET A 54 -4.06 4.21 -2.85
C MET A 54 -4.14 5.39 -3.84
N ASP A 55 -4.39 5.10 -5.11
CA ASP A 55 -4.74 6.13 -6.08
C ASP A 55 -6.15 6.72 -5.82
N ASP A 56 -6.53 7.70 -6.64
CA ASP A 56 -7.79 8.43 -6.54
C ASP A 56 -8.89 7.83 -7.44
N GLU A 57 -8.64 6.70 -8.11
CA GLU A 57 -9.62 6.06 -9.00
C GLU A 57 -10.76 5.41 -8.21
N GLU A 58 -12.00 5.71 -8.59
CA GLU A 58 -13.20 5.07 -8.03
C GLU A 58 -13.59 3.83 -8.85
N VAL A 59 -13.73 2.69 -8.16
CA VAL A 59 -14.05 1.40 -8.79
C VAL A 59 -15.38 0.89 -8.28
N GLN A 60 -16.24 0.44 -9.20
CA GLN A 60 -17.49 -0.20 -8.84
C GLN A 60 -17.23 -1.57 -8.21
N VAL A 61 -17.82 -1.83 -7.04
CA VAL A 61 -17.69 -3.09 -6.31
C VAL A 61 -18.95 -3.94 -6.42
N PHE A 62 -18.75 -5.26 -6.55
CA PHE A 62 -19.80 -6.27 -6.63
C PHE A 62 -19.52 -7.37 -5.61
N ASP A 63 -20.51 -7.75 -4.81
CA ASP A 63 -20.39 -8.80 -3.78
C ASP A 63 -21.26 -10.03 -4.10
N THR A 64 -22.14 -9.93 -5.11
CA THR A 64 -23.05 -11.00 -5.51
C THR A 64 -23.05 -11.20 -7.01
N VAL A 65 -23.16 -12.46 -7.44
CA VAL A 65 -23.39 -12.81 -8.84
C VAL A 65 -24.81 -13.35 -8.97
N SER A 66 -25.69 -12.57 -9.60
CA SER A 66 -27.06 -12.97 -9.94
C SER A 66 -27.10 -13.59 -11.33
N LYS A 67 -28.22 -14.23 -11.70
CA LYS A 67 -28.47 -14.67 -13.08
C LYS A 67 -29.59 -13.85 -13.72
N ASP A 68 -29.43 -13.50 -14.98
CA ASP A 68 -30.50 -12.90 -15.77
C ASP A 68 -31.53 -13.94 -16.23
N LYS A 69 -32.54 -13.49 -16.98
CA LYS A 69 -33.61 -14.37 -17.51
C LYS A 69 -33.10 -15.38 -18.55
N GLU A 70 -31.91 -15.18 -19.08
CA GLU A 70 -31.23 -16.01 -20.08
C GLU A 70 -30.15 -16.91 -19.45
N GLY A 71 -29.94 -16.78 -18.13
CA GLY A 71 -28.99 -17.56 -17.35
C GLY A 71 -27.58 -16.96 -17.27
N ASN A 72 -27.34 -15.77 -17.84
CA ASN A 72 -26.04 -15.10 -17.80
C ASN A 72 -25.78 -14.49 -16.42
N ALA A 73 -24.51 -14.49 -16.00
CA ALA A 73 -24.08 -13.88 -14.76
C ALA A 73 -24.19 -12.35 -14.82
N ILE A 74 -24.94 -11.75 -13.90
CA ILE A 74 -24.97 -10.31 -13.66
C ILE A 74 -24.26 -10.04 -12.31
N PRO A 75 -23.09 -9.38 -12.32
CA PRO A 75 -22.49 -8.83 -11.11
C PRO A 75 -23.42 -7.79 -10.50
N ALA A 76 -23.71 -7.91 -9.21
CA ALA A 76 -24.55 -6.99 -8.47
C ALA A 76 -23.98 -6.77 -7.06
N HIS A 77 -24.43 -5.70 -6.43
CA HIS A 77 -24.26 -5.54 -4.99
C HIS A 77 -25.52 -6.07 -4.27
N SER A 78 -25.33 -6.73 -3.13
CA SER A 78 -26.37 -7.36 -2.30
C SER A 78 -27.46 -6.39 -1.85
N MET A 79 -27.13 -5.10 -1.74
CA MET A 79 -28.08 -4.03 -1.39
C MET A 79 -28.82 -3.44 -2.60
N GLY A 80 -28.61 -3.97 -3.81
CA GLY A 80 -29.25 -3.51 -5.05
C GLY A 80 -28.83 -2.11 -5.50
N LYS A 81 -27.78 -1.54 -4.91
CA LYS A 81 -27.23 -0.22 -5.24
C LYS A 81 -25.85 -0.38 -5.85
N THR A 82 -25.52 0.52 -6.77
CA THR A 82 -24.14 0.68 -7.22
C THR A 82 -23.31 1.26 -6.09
N VAL A 83 -22.26 0.56 -5.70
CA VAL A 83 -21.28 1.02 -4.70
C VAL A 83 -19.96 1.22 -5.42
N TYR A 84 -19.30 2.33 -5.11
CA TYR A 84 -17.96 2.65 -5.59
C TYR A 84 -17.02 2.72 -4.38
N GLU A 85 -15.83 2.16 -4.53
CA GLU A 85 -14.74 2.30 -3.57
C GLU A 85 -13.60 3.09 -4.21
N GLN A 86 -13.01 4.01 -3.45
CA GLN A 86 -11.87 4.81 -3.88
C GLN A 86 -10.57 4.02 -3.68
N GLY A 87 -9.68 4.07 -4.67
CA GLY A 87 -8.39 3.39 -4.62
C GLY A 87 -8.41 2.07 -5.38
N ARG A 88 -8.18 2.12 -6.69
CA ARG A 88 -8.01 0.94 -7.52
C ARG A 88 -6.64 0.31 -7.35
N TYR A 89 -5.60 1.14 -7.33
CA TYR A 89 -4.21 0.69 -7.33
C TYR A 89 -3.44 1.23 -6.14
N PHE A 90 -2.53 0.41 -5.64
CA PHE A 90 -1.52 0.86 -4.71
C PHE A 90 -0.35 1.49 -5.47
N VAL A 91 -0.09 2.77 -5.23
CA VAL A 91 0.91 3.55 -5.92
C VAL A 91 2.05 3.90 -4.98
N ILE A 92 3.28 3.60 -5.41
CA ILE A 92 4.51 4.04 -4.75
C ILE A 92 5.17 5.08 -5.65
N SER A 93 5.22 6.31 -5.18
CA SER A 93 5.82 7.45 -5.89
C SER A 93 7.02 8.00 -5.13
N ARG A 94 7.90 8.69 -5.85
CA ARG A 94 8.96 9.52 -5.25
C ARG A 94 8.44 10.94 -5.15
N ILE A 95 8.64 11.58 -4.00
CA ILE A 95 8.17 12.96 -3.77
C ILE A 95 9.18 13.98 -4.32
N ASP A 96 10.46 13.60 -4.43
CA ASP A 96 11.58 14.54 -4.59
C ASP A 96 12.82 13.96 -5.32
N THR A 97 13.51 14.87 -6.03
CA THR A 97 14.87 14.92 -6.61
C THR A 97 15.48 13.71 -7.38
N PRO A 98 16.49 13.94 -8.25
CA PRO A 98 17.28 12.86 -8.84
C PRO A 98 18.13 12.13 -7.79
N ILE A 99 18.06 10.80 -7.80
CA ILE A 99 18.87 9.93 -6.94
C ILE A 99 20.27 9.79 -7.53
N GLU A 100 21.30 9.98 -6.70
CA GLU A 100 22.70 9.72 -7.07
C GLU A 100 22.90 8.27 -7.55
N ALA A 101 23.78 8.07 -8.54
CA ALA A 101 23.87 6.79 -9.25
C ALA A 101 24.23 5.60 -8.35
N ASP A 102 25.05 5.83 -7.32
CA ASP A 102 25.46 4.86 -6.30
C ASP A 102 24.32 4.48 -5.34
N ARG A 103 23.31 5.34 -5.17
CA ARG A 103 22.15 5.11 -4.28
C ARG A 103 20.96 4.47 -4.98
N LYS A 104 20.94 4.45 -6.31
CA LYS A 104 19.87 3.81 -7.10
C LYS A 104 19.64 2.32 -6.78
N PRO A 105 20.68 1.48 -6.59
CA PRO A 105 20.47 0.07 -6.25
C PRO A 105 19.72 -0.10 -4.93
N THR A 106 20.06 0.69 -3.91
CA THR A 106 19.40 0.65 -2.60
C THR A 106 17.93 1.05 -2.71
N VAL A 107 17.64 2.19 -3.37
CA VAL A 107 16.25 2.64 -3.54
C VAL A 107 15.43 1.62 -4.34
N ARG A 108 16.03 0.99 -5.35
CA ARG A 108 15.38 -0.07 -6.12
C ARG A 108 15.06 -1.28 -5.26
N ALA A 109 16.01 -1.76 -4.45
CA ALA A 109 15.77 -2.88 -3.54
C ALA A 109 14.67 -2.57 -2.52
N MET A 110 14.58 -1.32 -2.05
CA MET A 110 13.49 -0.89 -1.18
C MET A 110 12.14 -0.94 -1.89
N LEU A 111 12.05 -0.42 -3.12
CA LEU A 111 10.82 -0.45 -3.93
C LEU A 111 10.38 -1.90 -4.24
N GLU A 112 11.33 -2.79 -4.53
CA GLU A 112 11.05 -4.20 -4.76
C GLU A 112 10.51 -4.89 -3.50
N ASN A 113 11.08 -4.62 -2.32
CA ASN A 113 10.58 -5.15 -1.05
C ASN A 113 9.18 -4.60 -0.70
N PHE A 114 8.98 -3.30 -0.90
CA PHE A 114 7.68 -2.65 -0.70
C PHE A 114 6.60 -3.24 -1.62
N GLY A 115 6.92 -3.42 -2.90
CA GLY A 115 6.02 -4.07 -3.86
C GLY A 115 5.71 -5.52 -3.47
N GLY A 116 6.70 -6.26 -2.94
CA GLY A 116 6.50 -7.59 -2.39
C GLY A 116 5.49 -7.62 -1.23
N ALA A 117 5.62 -6.70 -0.28
CA ALA A 117 4.71 -6.58 0.86
C ALA A 117 3.28 -6.19 0.42
N VAL A 118 3.15 -5.27 -0.55
CA VAL A 118 1.86 -4.90 -1.15
C VAL A 118 1.19 -6.11 -1.80
N ASN A 119 1.94 -6.87 -2.61
CA ASN A 119 1.40 -8.06 -3.27
C ASN A 119 0.96 -9.12 -2.26
N ALA A 120 1.72 -9.32 -1.18
CA ALA A 120 1.34 -10.22 -0.10
C ALA A 120 0.05 -9.76 0.60
N TYR A 121 -0.09 -8.45 0.86
CA TYR A 121 -1.29 -7.85 1.43
C TYR A 121 -2.54 -8.06 0.57
N TYR A 122 -2.42 -7.96 -0.76
CA TYR A 122 -3.54 -8.21 -1.66
C TYR A 122 -3.86 -9.70 -1.82
N ALA A 123 -2.85 -10.57 -1.85
CA ALA A 123 -3.05 -11.99 -2.11
C ALA A 123 -3.68 -12.75 -0.94
N PHE A 124 -3.38 -12.35 0.30
CA PHE A 124 -3.75 -13.12 1.49
C PHE A 124 -4.56 -12.31 2.52
N GLY A 125 -4.97 -11.09 2.19
CA GLY A 125 -5.33 -10.11 3.21
C GLY A 125 -4.08 -9.67 3.97
N SER A 126 -4.22 -8.94 5.07
CA SER A 126 -3.03 -8.55 5.85
C SER A 126 -2.29 -9.80 6.34
N PRO A 127 -1.07 -10.12 5.85
CA PRO A 127 -0.33 -11.28 6.32
C PRO A 127 0.19 -11.07 7.77
N PHE A 128 -0.04 -9.88 8.31
CA PHE A 128 0.32 -9.46 9.66
C PHE A 128 -0.93 -9.35 10.57
N SER A 129 -2.09 -9.87 10.14
CA SER A 129 -3.22 -10.01 11.07
C SER A 129 -2.90 -11.13 12.06
N THR A 130 -2.67 -10.76 13.31
CA THR A 130 -2.99 -11.66 14.41
C THR A 130 -4.51 -11.74 14.49
N ASP A 131 -5.07 -12.93 14.32
CA ASP A 131 -6.46 -13.23 14.65
C ASP A 131 -6.69 -12.88 16.13
N GLU A 132 -7.27 -11.71 16.40
CA GLU A 132 -8.01 -11.48 17.63
C GLU A 132 -9.49 -11.75 17.30
N THR A 133 -9.87 -13.03 17.41
CA THR A 133 -11.25 -13.46 17.66
C THR A 133 -11.76 -12.94 18.99
#